data_AF-A0AB37GH78-F1
#
_entry.id   AF-A0AB37GH78-F1
#
_cell.length_a   1.000
_cell.length_b   1.000
_cell.length_c   1.000
_cell.angle_alpha   90.00
_cell.angle_beta   90.00
_cell.angle_gamma   90.00
#
_symmetry.space_group_name_H-M   'P 1'
#
loop_
_entity.id
_entity.type
_entity.pdbx_description
1 polymer ?
#
loop_
_entity_poly.entity_id
_entity_poly.type
_entity_poly.pdbx_seq_one_letter_code
_entity_poly.pdbx_strand_id
1 'polypeptide(L)'
;MTDAALTPPPETERRAKKRFLRPIPPVPSLPPLRRWDKWDTATFVVLGIVAALTRFIGLATKTDNGTPLFDEKHYVPQAWQILASTRDPISSGIEDNPGYGLIVHPPVAKQVIALGEWIFGYSPMGWRFMSAVCGTLVILLLMDIVRRISRGSRLAVGIVGLYALADGVLFVSSRVGMLDMIQTFFITAAAWALLIDQADARKRLESATELGSFGPYLSYRWWRLLAGIMLGLATGVKWSGLYYIAAFGLWSVFTDLVSRKNAGAHKPVLGALVHDTAPALRDLVVVPLGVYFLSWRSWFAEETSVYRHVSPEDRDTGLPGTDWLPEALQNYLHYQNSVLKFHAELTTSNGHKHPWESKPWEWLVSWRPMLYYSTETTCSDSQECKGWMMLFGTPPIWWLLVPVVLWATWRWLGRRDGRYALPVIGFLASWLPWVIGYDRQMYFFYATALIPFVLIAFALLADDLSHWRPRGKPVGLVIVGTHAALVVTAFVFWLPILTGYPLPLNHFEWRFWLPSWS
;
A
#
# COMPACT_ATOMS: atom_id res chain seq x y z
N MET A 1 -23.35 -7.05 -80.83
CA MET A 1 -23.48 -6.67 -79.41
C MET A 1 -22.28 -7.20 -78.69
N THR A 2 -21.57 -6.31 -78.00
CA THR A 2 -20.16 -6.38 -77.61
C THR A 2 -19.97 -7.11 -76.27
N ASP A 3 -19.08 -8.11 -76.27
CA ASP A 3 -18.45 -8.67 -75.07
C ASP A 3 -17.48 -7.64 -74.47
N ALA A 4 -17.76 -7.17 -73.25
CA ALA A 4 -16.88 -6.30 -72.49
C ALA A 4 -16.05 -7.14 -71.51
N ALA A 5 -14.79 -7.34 -71.86
CA ALA A 5 -13.77 -7.90 -70.98
C ALA A 5 -13.53 -6.99 -69.76
N LEU A 6 -13.75 -7.52 -68.55
CA LEU A 6 -13.32 -6.90 -67.30
C LEU A 6 -11.79 -6.98 -67.19
N THR A 7 -11.11 -5.89 -67.54
CA THR A 7 -9.68 -5.71 -67.28
C THR A 7 -9.41 -5.66 -65.77
N PRO A 8 -8.44 -6.43 -65.24
CA PRO A 8 -8.01 -6.27 -63.85
C PRO A 8 -7.39 -4.89 -63.64
N PRO A 9 -7.52 -4.29 -62.44
CA PRO A 9 -6.99 -2.96 -62.18
C PRO A 9 -5.46 -2.95 -62.31
N PRO A 10 -4.87 -1.82 -62.74
CA PRO A 10 -3.44 -1.74 -63.05
C PRO A 10 -2.58 -1.96 -61.80
N GLU A 11 -1.46 -2.68 -61.95
CA GLU A 11 -0.47 -3.02 -60.91
C GLU A 11 0.03 -1.81 -60.08
N THR A 12 -0.13 -0.60 -60.60
CA THR A 12 0.23 0.67 -59.95
C THR A 12 -0.62 0.96 -58.71
N GLU A 13 -1.90 0.57 -58.65
CA GLU A 13 -2.73 0.75 -57.44
C GLU A 13 -2.35 -0.25 -56.33
N ARG A 14 -1.95 -1.47 -56.69
CA ARG A 14 -1.43 -2.46 -55.72
C ARG A 14 -0.07 -2.03 -55.13
N ARG A 15 0.75 -1.32 -55.90
CA ARG A 15 2.03 -0.76 -55.42
C ARG A 15 1.85 0.50 -54.57
N ALA A 16 0.83 1.31 -54.82
CA ALA A 16 0.57 2.52 -54.02
C ALA A 16 0.12 2.19 -52.57
N LYS A 17 -0.66 1.13 -52.36
CA LYS A 17 -1.08 0.69 -51.01
C LYS A 17 0.04 0.03 -50.17
N LYS A 18 1.14 -0.42 -50.79
CA LYS A 18 2.29 -0.98 -50.06
C LYS A 18 3.33 0.06 -49.63
N ARG A 19 3.20 1.33 -50.05
CA ARG A 19 4.25 2.35 -49.88
C ARG A 19 4.21 3.14 -48.56
N PHE A 20 3.26 2.86 -47.66
CA PHE A 20 3.12 3.56 -46.38
C PHE A 20 3.44 2.74 -45.12
N LEU A 21 3.87 1.49 -45.25
CA LEU A 21 4.43 0.74 -44.12
C LEU A 21 5.95 0.87 -44.17
N ARG A 22 6.48 2.03 -43.74
CA ARG A 22 7.87 2.05 -43.29
C ARG A 22 7.95 1.04 -42.13
N PRO A 23 8.83 0.03 -42.17
CA PRO A 23 9.11 -0.78 -40.99
C PRO A 23 9.55 0.21 -39.90
N ILE A 24 8.71 0.37 -38.89
CA ILE A 24 9.09 1.14 -37.71
C ILE A 24 10.31 0.41 -37.15
N PRO A 25 11.47 1.08 -36.99
CA PRO A 25 12.60 0.44 -36.34
C PRO A 25 12.11 -0.06 -34.98
N PRO A 26 12.36 -1.33 -34.62
CA PRO A 26 11.85 -1.87 -33.36
C PRO A 26 12.34 -0.94 -32.25
N VAL A 27 11.38 -0.41 -31.48
CA VAL A 27 11.69 0.28 -30.22
C VAL A 27 12.60 -0.67 -29.45
N PRO A 28 13.76 -0.21 -28.92
CA PRO A 28 14.67 -1.08 -28.18
C PRO A 28 13.87 -1.86 -27.14
N SER A 29 13.67 -3.16 -27.40
CA SER A 29 12.87 -4.00 -26.53
C SER A 29 13.57 -4.02 -25.19
N LEU A 30 12.89 -3.58 -24.13
CA LEU A 30 13.44 -3.71 -22.78
C LEU A 30 13.83 -5.18 -22.56
N PRO A 31 14.96 -5.47 -21.90
CA PRO A 31 15.37 -6.85 -21.67
C PRO A 31 14.24 -7.62 -20.98
N PRO A 32 14.00 -8.87 -21.39
CA PRO A 32 12.96 -9.69 -20.80
C PRO A 32 13.24 -9.89 -19.31
N LEU A 33 12.17 -9.97 -18.52
CA LEU A 33 12.29 -10.31 -17.09
C LEU A 33 13.03 -11.65 -16.96
N ARG A 34 14.07 -11.70 -16.11
CA ARG A 34 14.75 -12.95 -15.78
C ARG A 34 13.72 -14.00 -15.33
N ARG A 35 13.75 -15.17 -15.96
CA ARG A 35 12.89 -16.30 -15.60
C ARG A 35 13.10 -16.66 -14.13
N TRP A 36 12.02 -17.07 -13.47
CA TRP A 36 12.09 -17.57 -12.10
C TRP A 36 13.04 -18.77 -12.04
N ASP A 37 13.99 -18.74 -11.12
CA ASP A 37 14.97 -19.81 -10.94
C ASP A 37 15.05 -20.29 -9.48
N LYS A 38 15.98 -21.23 -9.21
CA LYS A 38 16.20 -21.78 -7.87
C LYS A 38 16.63 -20.72 -6.85
N TRP A 39 17.32 -19.67 -7.28
CA TRP A 39 17.72 -18.58 -6.40
C TRP A 39 16.50 -17.76 -5.97
N ASP A 40 15.58 -17.46 -6.91
CA ASP A 40 14.34 -16.78 -6.56
C ASP A 40 13.54 -17.61 -5.53
N THR A 41 13.36 -18.91 -5.78
CA THR A 41 12.69 -19.79 -4.81
C THR A 41 13.39 -19.77 -3.45
N ALA A 42 14.71 -19.94 -3.40
CA ALA A 42 15.46 -19.98 -2.15
C ALA A 42 15.34 -18.65 -1.39
N THR A 43 15.53 -17.51 -2.07
CA THR A 43 15.46 -16.19 -1.43
C THR A 43 14.05 -15.86 -0.94
N PHE A 44 13.00 -16.13 -1.72
CA PHE A 44 11.61 -15.91 -1.28
C PHE A 44 11.23 -16.82 -0.10
N VAL A 45 11.63 -18.09 -0.13
CA VAL A 45 11.36 -19.02 0.97
C VAL A 45 12.11 -18.61 2.23
N VAL A 46 13.41 -18.36 2.15
CA VAL A 46 14.22 -18.00 3.31
C VAL A 46 13.75 -16.68 3.92
N LEU A 47 13.60 -15.61 3.12
CA LEU A 47 13.15 -14.32 3.65
C LEU A 47 11.68 -14.36 4.07
N GLY A 48 10.84 -15.18 3.42
CA GLY A 48 9.46 -15.43 3.83
C GLY A 48 9.36 -16.14 5.18
N ILE A 49 10.19 -17.16 5.44
CA ILE A 49 10.27 -17.84 6.74
C ILE A 49 10.78 -16.88 7.81
N VAL A 50 11.84 -16.12 7.53
CA VAL A 50 12.36 -15.12 8.49
C VAL A 50 11.32 -14.03 8.76
N ALA A 51 10.56 -13.61 7.74
CA ALA A 51 9.46 -12.66 7.90
C ALA A 51 8.38 -13.24 8.82
N ALA A 52 7.92 -14.47 8.56
CA ALA A 52 6.95 -15.13 9.43
C ALA A 52 7.49 -15.24 10.87
N LEU A 53 8.70 -15.78 11.07
CA LEU A 53 9.28 -15.92 12.40
C LEU A 53 9.37 -14.57 13.13
N THR A 54 9.89 -13.53 12.49
CA THR A 54 10.02 -12.20 13.11
C THR A 54 8.68 -11.54 13.39
N ARG A 55 7.62 -11.86 12.66
CA ARG A 55 6.28 -11.28 12.88
C ARG A 55 5.46 -12.08 13.91
N PHE A 56 5.66 -13.39 13.99
CA PHE A 56 4.90 -14.27 14.89
C PHE A 56 5.57 -14.57 16.24
N ILE A 57 6.91 -14.58 16.33
CA ILE A 57 7.60 -14.86 17.61
C ILE A 57 7.27 -13.77 18.63
N GLY A 58 6.69 -14.15 19.76
CA GLY A 58 6.30 -13.23 20.82
C GLY A 58 5.11 -12.32 20.47
N LEU A 59 4.29 -12.69 19.47
CA LEU A 59 3.11 -11.91 19.06
C LEU A 59 2.10 -11.72 20.22
N ALA A 60 2.01 -12.72 21.10
CA ALA A 60 1.04 -12.74 22.20
C ALA A 60 1.53 -12.10 23.52
N THR A 61 2.76 -11.58 23.61
CA THR A 61 3.39 -11.29 24.92
C THR A 61 3.07 -9.93 25.50
N LYS A 62 2.93 -8.88 24.68
CA LYS A 62 2.72 -7.51 25.17
C LYS A 62 1.25 -7.17 25.21
N THR A 63 0.73 -6.91 26.41
CA THR A 63 -0.66 -6.52 26.66
C THR A 63 -0.72 -5.61 27.88
N ASP A 64 -1.82 -4.89 28.04
CA ASP A 64 -2.14 -4.16 29.26
C ASP A 64 -2.97 -5.08 30.15
N ASN A 65 -2.30 -5.93 30.94
CA ASN A 65 -2.93 -6.94 31.80
C ASN A 65 -3.91 -7.88 31.06
N GLY A 66 -3.50 -8.38 29.89
CA GLY A 66 -4.33 -9.23 29.04
C GLY A 66 -5.29 -8.46 28.12
N THR A 67 -5.33 -7.12 28.22
CA THR A 67 -6.15 -6.27 27.36
C THR A 67 -5.35 -5.66 26.20
N PRO A 68 -6.01 -5.21 25.12
CA PRO A 68 -5.34 -4.63 23.95
C PRO A 68 -4.55 -3.35 24.27
N LEU A 69 -3.48 -3.08 23.50
CA LEU A 69 -2.59 -1.93 23.65
C LEU A 69 -2.99 -0.77 22.74
N PHE A 70 -2.75 0.49 23.17
CA PHE A 70 -2.93 1.66 22.29
C PHE A 70 -4.31 1.63 21.57
N ASP A 71 -4.38 1.94 20.28
CA ASP A 71 -5.60 1.86 19.46
C ASP A 71 -6.11 0.44 19.20
N GLU A 72 -5.38 -0.62 19.59
CA GLU A 72 -5.99 -1.96 19.66
C GLU A 72 -7.21 -1.93 20.59
N LYS A 73 -7.23 -1.04 21.60
CA LYS A 73 -8.39 -0.81 22.48
C LYS A 73 -9.65 -0.37 21.73
N HIS A 74 -9.52 0.13 20.51
CA HIS A 74 -10.65 0.46 19.65
C HIS A 74 -10.96 -0.67 18.66
N TYR A 75 -9.95 -1.11 17.90
CA TYR A 75 -10.19 -2.01 16.75
C TYR A 75 -10.44 -3.45 17.16
N VAL A 76 -9.80 -3.92 18.23
CA VAL A 76 -9.89 -5.31 18.69
C VAL A 76 -11.26 -5.61 19.28
N PRO A 77 -11.80 -4.82 20.23
CA PRO A 77 -13.18 -5.02 20.67
C PRO A 77 -14.20 -4.92 19.55
N GLN A 78 -14.01 -4.01 18.59
CA GLN A 78 -14.91 -3.88 17.43
C GLN A 78 -14.86 -5.11 16.52
N ALA A 79 -13.68 -5.66 16.26
CA ALA A 79 -13.54 -6.91 15.52
C ALA A 79 -14.24 -8.07 16.24
N TRP A 80 -14.11 -8.15 17.57
CA TRP A 80 -14.79 -9.17 18.36
C TRP A 80 -16.31 -9.01 18.33
N GLN A 81 -16.82 -7.78 18.36
CA GLN A 81 -18.25 -7.49 18.21
C GLN A 81 -18.78 -7.91 16.84
N ILE A 82 -18.05 -7.62 15.76
CA ILE A 82 -18.37 -8.10 14.41
C ILE A 82 -18.44 -9.63 14.43
N LEU A 83 -17.47 -10.31 15.03
CA LEU A 83 -17.46 -11.77 15.10
C LEU A 83 -18.65 -12.31 15.91
N ALA A 84 -18.89 -11.76 17.09
CA ALA A 84 -19.93 -12.20 18.02
C ALA A 84 -21.35 -11.94 17.50
N SER A 85 -21.55 -10.89 16.71
CA SER A 85 -22.83 -10.56 16.08
C SER A 85 -23.02 -11.20 14.70
N THR A 86 -22.05 -11.98 14.20
CA THR A 86 -22.17 -12.65 12.91
C THR A 86 -23.25 -13.72 12.94
N ARG A 87 -24.32 -13.52 12.17
CA ARG A 87 -25.43 -14.49 12.03
C ARG A 87 -25.26 -15.43 10.85
N ASP A 88 -24.68 -14.94 9.75
CA ASP A 88 -24.41 -15.73 8.57
C ASP A 88 -23.09 -15.30 7.88
N PRO A 89 -22.48 -16.19 7.07
CA PRO A 89 -21.19 -15.91 6.44
C PRO A 89 -21.21 -14.78 5.41
N ILE A 90 -22.38 -14.42 4.87
CA ILE A 90 -22.52 -13.43 3.81
C ILE A 90 -22.68 -12.05 4.44
N SER A 91 -23.68 -11.84 5.29
CA SER A 91 -23.94 -10.55 5.91
C SER A 91 -22.80 -10.14 6.84
N SER A 92 -22.16 -11.08 7.56
CA SER A 92 -21.22 -10.79 8.66
C SER A 92 -21.86 -9.96 9.77
N GLY A 93 -21.25 -9.90 10.96
CA GLY A 93 -21.74 -9.05 12.04
C GLY A 93 -21.36 -7.57 11.89
N ILE A 94 -21.78 -6.79 12.87
CA ILE A 94 -21.50 -5.36 13.01
C ILE A 94 -20.78 -5.08 14.34
N GLU A 95 -19.99 -4.02 14.36
CA GLU A 95 -19.45 -3.46 15.60
C GLU A 95 -20.50 -2.62 16.36
N ASP A 96 -20.50 -2.71 17.68
CA ASP A 96 -21.37 -1.89 18.54
C ASP A 96 -20.69 -0.54 18.84
N ASN A 97 -21.49 0.50 19.07
CA ASN A 97 -20.99 1.84 19.44
C ASN A 97 -21.44 2.32 20.84
N PRO A 98 -21.34 1.54 21.95
CA PRO A 98 -21.89 2.01 23.22
C PRO A 98 -20.94 2.95 23.98
N GLY A 99 -19.65 3.02 23.62
CA GLY A 99 -18.61 3.67 24.46
C GLY A 99 -17.68 4.68 23.81
N TYR A 100 -17.66 4.81 22.47
CA TYR A 100 -16.65 5.62 21.74
C TYR A 100 -17.23 6.76 20.89
N GLY A 101 -18.55 7.01 20.97
CA GLY A 101 -19.23 8.11 20.29
C GLY A 101 -19.40 7.93 18.78
N LEU A 102 -18.41 7.39 18.05
CA LEU A 102 -18.49 7.18 16.60
C LEU A 102 -17.50 6.11 16.11
N ILE A 103 -17.95 5.24 15.21
CA ILE A 103 -17.06 4.36 14.44
C ILE A 103 -16.64 5.11 13.17
N VAL A 104 -15.35 5.49 13.10
CA VAL A 104 -14.86 6.42 12.06
C VAL A 104 -14.19 5.73 10.88
N HIS A 105 -13.92 4.43 11.00
CA HIS A 105 -13.22 3.66 9.98
C HIS A 105 -14.13 2.58 9.39
N PRO A 106 -14.10 2.40 8.06
CA PRO A 106 -14.88 1.35 7.42
C PRO A 106 -14.44 -0.06 7.89
N PRO A 107 -15.26 -1.10 7.64
CA PRO A 107 -15.21 -2.32 8.45
C PRO A 107 -14.13 -3.34 8.03
N VAL A 108 -13.51 -3.23 6.85
CA VAL A 108 -12.72 -4.32 6.26
C VAL A 108 -11.57 -4.78 7.16
N ALA A 109 -10.80 -3.86 7.75
CA ALA A 109 -9.68 -4.29 8.60
C ALA A 109 -10.14 -4.93 9.90
N LYS A 110 -11.28 -4.52 10.46
CA LYS A 110 -11.87 -5.16 11.64
C LYS A 110 -12.44 -6.53 11.31
N GLN A 111 -13.06 -6.69 10.14
CA GLN A 111 -13.46 -8.00 9.60
C GLN A 111 -12.24 -8.93 9.41
N VAL A 112 -11.11 -8.40 8.96
CA VAL A 112 -9.86 -9.18 8.84
C VAL A 112 -9.28 -9.53 10.21
N ILE A 113 -9.29 -8.63 11.19
CA ILE A 113 -8.88 -8.93 12.57
C ILE A 113 -9.79 -10.02 13.18
N ALA A 114 -11.09 -9.94 12.95
CA ALA A 114 -12.08 -10.90 13.41
C ALA A 114 -11.81 -12.33 12.92
N LEU A 115 -11.21 -12.51 11.72
CA LEU A 115 -10.78 -13.83 11.25
C LEU A 115 -9.68 -14.43 12.15
N GLY A 116 -8.77 -13.62 12.67
CA GLY A 116 -7.74 -14.07 13.61
C GLY A 116 -8.34 -14.43 14.97
N GLU A 117 -9.26 -13.60 15.47
CA GLU A 117 -10.01 -13.87 16.70
C GLU A 117 -10.92 -15.09 16.60
N TRP A 118 -11.45 -15.38 15.42
CA TRP A 118 -12.21 -16.60 15.16
C TRP A 118 -11.36 -17.87 15.32
N ILE A 119 -10.09 -17.81 14.89
CA ILE A 119 -9.18 -18.97 14.95
C ILE A 119 -8.57 -19.14 16.34
N PHE A 120 -8.19 -18.05 17.02
CA PHE A 120 -7.41 -18.10 18.27
C PHE A 120 -8.13 -17.47 19.48
N GLY A 121 -9.42 -17.16 19.36
CA GLY A 121 -10.21 -16.49 20.39
C GLY A 121 -9.86 -15.01 20.57
N TYR A 122 -10.59 -14.36 21.49
CA TYR A 122 -10.28 -13.01 21.96
C TYR A 122 -8.99 -13.02 22.80
N SER A 123 -7.86 -13.11 22.12
CA SER A 123 -6.54 -13.21 22.71
C SER A 123 -5.51 -12.41 21.92
N PRO A 124 -4.37 -12.04 22.53
CA PRO A 124 -3.28 -11.35 21.84
C PRO A 124 -2.78 -12.06 20.59
N MET A 125 -2.89 -13.38 20.57
CA MET A 125 -2.64 -14.15 19.35
C MET A 125 -3.71 -13.87 18.30
N GLY A 126 -4.99 -14.00 18.65
CA GLY A 126 -6.11 -13.82 17.72
C GLY A 126 -6.14 -12.46 17.04
N TRP A 127 -6.18 -11.38 17.81
CA TRP A 127 -6.36 -10.05 17.22
C TRP A 127 -5.12 -9.49 16.50
N ARG A 128 -3.94 -10.12 16.65
CA ARG A 128 -2.71 -9.75 15.95
C ARG A 128 -2.33 -10.69 14.82
N PHE A 129 -2.93 -11.89 14.76
CA PHE A 129 -2.55 -12.94 13.82
C PHE A 129 -2.62 -12.45 12.37
N MET A 130 -3.74 -11.84 11.98
CA MET A 130 -3.94 -11.39 10.60
C MET A 130 -3.08 -10.18 10.23
N SER A 131 -2.76 -9.29 11.17
CA SER A 131 -1.75 -8.24 10.96
C SER A 131 -0.36 -8.82 10.66
N ALA A 132 0.03 -9.90 11.35
CA ALA A 132 1.30 -10.59 11.13
C ALA A 132 1.35 -11.30 9.76
N VAL A 133 0.24 -11.93 9.36
CA VAL A 133 0.06 -12.48 8.00
C VAL A 133 0.23 -11.39 6.95
N CYS A 134 -0.53 -10.29 7.06
CA CYS A 134 -0.44 -9.16 6.15
C CYS A 134 0.98 -8.59 6.06
N GLY A 135 1.68 -8.44 7.19
CA GLY A 135 3.07 -7.98 7.23
C GLY A 135 4.05 -8.90 6.51
N THR A 136 3.88 -10.22 6.66
CA THR A 136 4.70 -11.21 5.94
C THR A 136 4.43 -11.15 4.44
N LEU A 137 3.16 -11.06 4.05
CA LEU A 137 2.78 -10.95 2.63
C LEU A 137 3.26 -9.65 1.99
N VAL A 138 3.25 -8.52 2.70
CA VAL A 138 3.81 -7.24 2.22
C VAL A 138 5.27 -7.41 1.83
N ILE A 139 6.08 -8.09 2.65
CA ILE A 139 7.51 -8.32 2.35
C ILE A 139 7.66 -9.13 1.06
N LEU A 140 6.88 -10.20 0.88
CA LEU A 140 6.93 -11.03 -0.32
C LEU A 140 6.46 -10.27 -1.58
N LEU A 141 5.41 -9.46 -1.45
CA LEU A 141 4.93 -8.59 -2.53
C LEU A 141 5.99 -7.58 -2.93
N LEU A 142 6.66 -6.94 -1.96
CA LEU A 142 7.76 -6.01 -2.21
C LEU A 142 8.90 -6.67 -2.98
N MET A 143 9.29 -7.89 -2.58
CA MET A 143 10.31 -8.66 -3.29
C MET A 143 9.93 -8.94 -4.75
N ASP A 144 8.68 -9.35 -5.03
CA ASP A 144 8.26 -9.62 -6.41
C ASP A 144 8.06 -8.33 -7.23
N ILE A 145 7.57 -7.25 -6.61
CA ILE A 145 7.51 -5.91 -7.22
C ILE A 145 8.90 -5.50 -7.69
N VAL A 146 9.90 -5.53 -6.79
CA VAL A 146 11.27 -5.14 -7.12
C VAL A 146 11.88 -6.09 -8.14
N ARG A 147 11.64 -7.41 -8.03
CA ARG A 147 12.09 -8.39 -9.02
C ARG A 147 11.60 -8.02 -10.42
N ARG A 148 10.33 -7.64 -10.58
CA ARG A 148 9.74 -7.26 -11.87
C ARG A 148 10.29 -5.93 -12.39
N ILE A 149 10.35 -4.90 -11.53
CA ILE A 149 10.79 -3.56 -11.92
C ILE A 149 12.29 -3.54 -12.25
N SER A 150 13.12 -4.21 -11.46
CA SER A 150 14.57 -4.32 -11.67
C SER A 150 14.95 -5.36 -12.74
N ARG A 151 13.97 -5.99 -13.40
CA ARG A 151 14.18 -7.04 -14.42
C ARG A 151 14.91 -8.28 -13.89
N GLY A 152 14.81 -8.54 -12.59
CA GLY A 152 15.34 -9.73 -11.93
C GLY A 152 16.70 -9.53 -11.27
N SER A 153 17.07 -8.29 -10.95
CA SER A 153 18.26 -8.02 -10.14
C SER A 153 18.16 -8.71 -8.79
N ARG A 154 19.07 -9.66 -8.57
CA ARG A 154 19.16 -10.43 -7.32
C ARG A 154 19.52 -9.52 -6.14
N LEU A 155 20.39 -8.55 -6.36
CA LEU A 155 20.77 -7.59 -5.33
C LEU A 155 19.56 -6.74 -4.90
N ALA A 156 18.82 -6.18 -5.86
CA ALA A 156 17.64 -5.37 -5.56
C ALA A 156 16.60 -6.15 -4.74
N VAL A 157 16.31 -7.40 -5.14
CA VAL A 157 15.37 -8.29 -4.43
C VAL A 157 15.85 -8.61 -3.02
N GLY A 158 17.15 -8.91 -2.86
CA GLY A 158 17.73 -9.15 -1.53
C GLY A 158 17.67 -7.92 -0.63
N ILE A 159 17.98 -6.73 -1.16
CA ILE A 159 17.96 -5.47 -0.42
C ILE A 159 16.55 -5.11 0.02
N VAL A 160 15.54 -5.16 -0.86
CA VAL A 160 14.16 -4.82 -0.45
C VAL A 160 13.63 -5.78 0.60
N GLY A 161 13.92 -7.09 0.47
CA GLY A 161 13.50 -8.08 1.45
C GLY A 161 14.18 -7.89 2.80
N LEU A 162 15.49 -7.62 2.80
CA LEU A 162 16.25 -7.34 4.01
C LEU A 162 15.79 -6.06 4.71
N TYR A 163 15.57 -4.98 3.95
CA TYR A 163 15.15 -3.70 4.54
C TYR A 163 13.72 -3.78 5.04
N ALA A 164 12.82 -4.47 4.34
CA ALA A 164 11.46 -4.67 4.83
C ALA A 164 11.40 -5.56 6.09
N LEU A 165 12.31 -6.54 6.20
CA LEU A 165 12.49 -7.32 7.43
C LEU A 165 12.97 -6.46 8.60
N ALA A 166 13.96 -5.61 8.34
CA ALA A 166 14.67 -4.79 9.32
C ALA A 166 14.15 -3.35 9.42
N ASP A 167 12.93 -3.06 8.93
CA ASP A 167 12.28 -1.77 9.10
C ASP A 167 11.37 -1.78 10.34
N GLY A 168 11.63 -0.88 11.28
CA GLY A 168 10.89 -0.77 12.54
C GLY A 168 9.40 -0.51 12.35
N VAL A 169 9.00 0.28 11.35
CA VAL A 169 7.57 0.58 11.09
C VAL A 169 6.83 -0.65 10.58
N LEU A 170 7.37 -1.35 9.58
CA LEU A 170 6.78 -2.60 9.09
C LEU A 170 6.82 -3.70 10.15
N PHE A 171 7.85 -3.74 11.00
CA PHE A 171 7.95 -4.71 12.08
C PHE A 171 6.89 -4.48 13.17
N VAL A 172 6.81 -3.28 13.73
CA VAL A 172 5.86 -2.97 14.82
C VAL A 172 4.43 -3.06 14.32
N SER A 173 4.12 -2.44 13.17
CA SER A 173 2.74 -2.37 12.65
C SER A 173 2.17 -3.74 12.26
N SER A 174 3.02 -4.72 11.96
CA SER A 174 2.58 -6.10 11.69
C SER A 174 2.40 -6.95 12.94
N ARG A 175 2.75 -6.42 14.12
CA ARG A 175 2.69 -7.14 15.40
C ARG A 175 1.64 -6.57 16.34
N VAL A 176 0.73 -5.75 15.82
CA VAL A 176 -0.35 -5.10 16.57
C VAL A 176 -1.64 -5.21 15.77
N GLY A 177 -2.78 -5.35 16.46
CA GLY A 177 -4.13 -5.41 15.91
C GLY A 177 -4.63 -4.05 15.45
N MET A 178 -3.84 -3.35 14.64
CA MET A 178 -4.20 -2.07 14.04
C MET A 178 -4.53 -2.22 12.55
N LEU A 179 -5.32 -1.26 12.04
CA LEU A 179 -5.79 -1.25 10.67
C LEU A 179 -4.67 -1.02 9.63
N ASP A 180 -3.59 -0.33 10.02
CA ASP A 180 -2.58 0.23 9.10
C ASP A 180 -1.84 -0.84 8.30
N MET A 181 -1.42 -1.96 8.91
CA MET A 181 -0.74 -3.03 8.19
C MET A 181 -1.65 -3.75 7.19
N ILE A 182 -2.93 -3.92 7.55
CA ILE A 182 -3.93 -4.52 6.66
C ILE A 182 -4.19 -3.60 5.47
N GLN A 183 -4.27 -2.28 5.70
CA GLN A 183 -4.37 -1.30 4.62
C GLN A 183 -3.14 -1.34 3.71
N THR A 184 -1.94 -1.35 4.30
CA THR A 184 -0.67 -1.43 3.56
C THR A 184 -0.59 -2.69 2.71
N PHE A 185 -1.10 -3.83 3.20
CA PHE A 185 -1.20 -5.05 2.41
C PHE A 185 -2.05 -4.85 1.16
N PHE A 186 -3.27 -4.35 1.29
CA PHE A 186 -4.15 -4.13 0.13
C PHE A 186 -3.59 -3.11 -0.86
N ILE A 187 -2.98 -2.02 -0.37
CA ILE A 187 -2.31 -1.01 -1.21
C ILE A 187 -1.15 -1.65 -2.00
N THR A 188 -0.30 -2.43 -1.31
CA THR A 188 0.86 -3.09 -1.93
C THR A 188 0.43 -4.16 -2.93
N ALA A 189 -0.64 -4.91 -2.62
CA ALA A 189 -1.23 -5.89 -3.52
C ALA A 189 -1.83 -5.24 -4.77
N ALA A 190 -2.47 -4.08 -4.65
CA ALA A 190 -2.95 -3.30 -5.78
C ALA A 190 -1.80 -2.84 -6.69
N ALA A 191 -0.72 -2.32 -6.11
CA ALA A 191 0.48 -1.92 -6.86
C ALA A 191 1.11 -3.11 -7.59
N TRP A 192 1.22 -4.25 -6.91
CA TRP A 192 1.71 -5.50 -7.49
C TRP A 192 0.85 -5.97 -8.67
N ALA A 193 -0.48 -5.98 -8.51
CA ALA A 193 -1.41 -6.38 -9.56
C ALA A 193 -1.34 -5.45 -10.79
N LEU A 194 -1.23 -4.13 -10.59
CA LEU A 194 -1.05 -3.16 -11.68
C LEU A 194 0.26 -3.34 -12.44
N LEU A 195 1.36 -3.72 -11.77
CA LEU A 195 2.61 -4.00 -12.47
C LEU A 195 2.49 -5.22 -13.38
N ILE A 196 1.80 -6.27 -12.92
CA ILE A 196 1.56 -7.47 -13.72
C ILE A 196 0.66 -7.12 -14.91
N ASP A 197 -0.41 -6.38 -14.64
CA ASP A 197 -1.32 -5.88 -15.66
C ASP A 197 -0.60 -5.09 -16.75
N GLN A 198 0.28 -4.15 -16.38
CA GLN A 198 1.09 -3.38 -17.33
C GLN A 198 2.06 -4.26 -18.13
N ALA A 199 2.63 -5.30 -17.53
CA ALA A 199 3.50 -6.24 -18.24
C ALA A 199 2.71 -7.08 -19.26
N ASP A 200 1.54 -7.57 -18.86
CA ASP A 200 0.64 -8.35 -19.72
C ASP A 200 0.07 -7.50 -20.87
N ALA A 201 -0.39 -6.28 -20.58
CA ALA A 201 -0.87 -5.33 -21.57
C ALA A 201 0.20 -5.01 -22.63
N ARG A 202 1.43 -4.71 -22.22
CA ARG A 202 2.55 -4.48 -23.15
C ARG A 202 2.81 -5.69 -24.04
N LYS A 203 2.88 -6.89 -23.45
CA LYS A 203 3.09 -8.13 -24.21
C LYS A 203 2.01 -8.34 -25.27
N ARG A 204 0.74 -8.12 -24.91
CA ARG A 204 -0.40 -8.25 -25.84
C ARG A 204 -0.33 -7.20 -26.96
N LEU A 205 0.00 -5.95 -26.64
CA LEU A 205 0.19 -4.87 -27.64
C LEU A 205 1.35 -5.18 -28.60
N GLU A 206 2.49 -5.66 -28.09
CA GLU A 206 3.67 -6.02 -28.88
C GLU A 206 3.42 -7.24 -29.79
N SER A 207 2.56 -8.17 -29.36
CA SER A 207 2.21 -9.37 -30.15
C SER A 207 1.17 -9.13 -31.25
N ALA A 208 0.57 -7.94 -31.30
CA ALA A 208 -0.51 -7.66 -32.25
C ALA A 208 0.02 -7.49 -33.68
N THR A 209 -0.54 -8.26 -34.61
CA THR A 209 -0.14 -8.27 -36.02
C THR A 209 -0.69 -7.08 -36.81
N GLU A 210 -1.79 -6.48 -36.36
CA GLU A 210 -2.39 -5.29 -36.97
C GLU A 210 -2.45 -4.13 -35.97
N LEU A 211 -1.50 -3.21 -36.11
CA LEU A 211 -1.54 -1.92 -35.43
C LEU A 211 -2.44 -0.99 -36.26
N GLY A 212 -3.75 -1.14 -36.13
CA GLY A 212 -4.72 -0.15 -36.63
C GLY A 212 -4.41 1.26 -36.09
N SER A 213 -5.12 2.30 -36.55
CA SER A 213 -4.81 3.69 -36.18
C SER A 213 -4.78 3.96 -34.66
N PHE A 214 -5.53 3.18 -33.88
CA PHE A 214 -5.66 3.28 -32.42
C PHE A 214 -4.88 2.21 -31.64
N GLY A 215 -4.23 1.27 -32.35
CA GLY A 215 -3.75 0.01 -31.78
C GLY A 215 -4.89 -0.98 -31.49
N PRO A 216 -4.59 -2.23 -31.13
CA PRO A 216 -5.61 -3.23 -30.85
C PRO A 216 -6.37 -2.89 -29.56
N TYR A 217 -7.64 -3.32 -29.50
CA TYR A 217 -8.36 -3.38 -28.24
C TYR A 217 -7.79 -4.51 -27.39
N LEU A 218 -7.51 -4.23 -26.11
CA LEU A 218 -7.06 -5.25 -25.18
C LEU A 218 -8.28 -5.95 -24.60
N SER A 219 -8.30 -7.28 -24.69
CA SER A 219 -9.27 -8.12 -23.98
C SER A 219 -9.18 -7.91 -22.46
N TYR A 220 -10.09 -8.53 -21.72
CA TYR A 220 -10.26 -8.32 -20.29
C TYR A 220 -8.92 -8.37 -19.51
N ARG A 221 -8.73 -7.36 -18.65
CA ARG A 221 -7.52 -7.14 -17.84
C ARG A 221 -7.77 -7.55 -16.39
N TRP A 222 -7.75 -8.86 -16.15
CA TRP A 222 -8.03 -9.47 -14.84
C TRP A 222 -7.12 -8.95 -13.72
N TRP A 223 -5.87 -8.62 -14.03
CA TRP A 223 -4.94 -8.04 -13.07
C TRP A 223 -5.31 -6.60 -12.68
N ARG A 224 -5.87 -5.83 -13.62
CA ARG A 224 -6.42 -4.50 -13.31
C ARG A 224 -7.70 -4.58 -12.49
N LEU A 225 -8.58 -5.55 -12.78
CA LEU A 225 -9.73 -5.84 -11.93
C LEU A 225 -9.28 -6.17 -10.50
N LEU A 226 -8.30 -7.07 -10.35
CA LEU A 226 -7.75 -7.42 -9.04
C LEU A 226 -7.20 -6.19 -8.31
N ALA A 227 -6.48 -5.32 -9.01
CA ALA A 227 -6.01 -4.06 -8.44
C ALA A 227 -7.18 -3.19 -7.95
N GLY A 228 -8.27 -3.10 -8.74
CA GLY A 228 -9.50 -2.44 -8.34
C GLY A 228 -10.12 -3.00 -7.06
N ILE A 229 -10.20 -4.33 -6.96
CA ILE A 229 -10.72 -5.00 -5.76
C ILE A 229 -9.84 -4.67 -4.55
N MET A 230 -8.51 -4.77 -4.70
CA MET A 230 -7.57 -4.45 -3.63
C MET A 230 -7.65 -2.97 -3.20
N LEU A 231 -7.83 -2.04 -4.15
CA LEU A 231 -8.02 -0.61 -3.83
C LEU A 231 -9.36 -0.35 -3.11
N GLY A 232 -10.42 -1.05 -3.50
CA GLY A 232 -11.71 -1.02 -2.81
C GLY A 232 -11.60 -1.52 -1.37
N LEU A 233 -10.92 -2.65 -1.17
CA LEU A 233 -10.63 -3.19 0.16
C LEU A 233 -9.76 -2.23 0.98
N ALA A 234 -8.72 -1.61 0.40
CA ALA A 234 -7.91 -0.60 1.06
C ALA A 234 -8.73 0.61 1.51
N THR A 235 -9.68 1.05 0.68
CA THR A 235 -10.61 2.14 1.03
C THR A 235 -11.61 1.71 2.09
N GLY A 236 -12.03 0.44 2.06
CA GLY A 236 -12.82 -0.21 3.10
C GLY A 236 -12.06 -0.46 4.41
N VAL A 237 -10.76 -0.20 4.47
CA VAL A 237 -9.99 -0.18 5.72
C VAL A 237 -9.92 1.24 6.29
N LYS A 238 -9.51 2.22 5.47
CA LYS A 238 -9.51 3.65 5.80
C LYS A 238 -9.70 4.47 4.51
N TRP A 239 -10.34 5.63 4.61
CA TRP A 239 -10.56 6.52 3.46
C TRP A 239 -9.29 7.03 2.76
N SER A 240 -8.13 6.96 3.40
CA SER A 240 -6.85 7.22 2.74
C SER A 240 -6.57 6.28 1.56
N GLY A 241 -7.30 5.16 1.42
CA GLY A 241 -7.31 4.32 0.22
C GLY A 241 -7.76 5.06 -1.05
N LEU A 242 -8.60 6.11 -0.92
CA LEU A 242 -9.04 6.96 -2.04
C LEU A 242 -7.85 7.64 -2.72
N TYR A 243 -6.82 8.02 -1.96
CA TYR A 243 -5.61 8.64 -2.51
C TYR A 243 -4.89 7.70 -3.46
N TYR A 244 -4.87 6.41 -3.15
CA TYR A 244 -4.29 5.38 -4.01
C TYR A 244 -5.18 5.04 -5.21
N ILE A 245 -6.51 5.09 -5.08
CA ILE A 245 -7.41 5.00 -6.24
C ILE A 245 -7.07 6.09 -7.26
N ALA A 246 -6.96 7.35 -6.81
CA ALA A 246 -6.61 8.46 -7.68
C ALA A 246 -5.21 8.31 -8.28
N ALA A 247 -4.19 8.09 -7.44
CA ALA A 247 -2.80 8.02 -7.89
C ALA A 247 -2.52 6.83 -8.83
N PHE A 248 -3.01 5.64 -8.49
CA PHE A 248 -2.82 4.44 -9.30
C PHE A 248 -3.73 4.42 -10.52
N GLY A 249 -4.93 5.00 -10.44
CA GLY A 249 -5.80 5.25 -11.60
C GLY A 249 -5.10 6.10 -12.65
N LEU A 250 -4.58 7.27 -12.24
CA LEU A 250 -3.80 8.14 -13.11
C LEU A 250 -2.57 7.42 -13.68
N TRP A 251 -1.82 6.72 -12.83
CA TRP A 251 -0.66 5.94 -13.27
C TRP A 251 -1.02 4.88 -14.32
N SER A 252 -2.14 4.16 -14.14
CA SER A 252 -2.64 3.19 -15.13
C SER A 252 -2.96 3.86 -16.47
N VAL A 253 -3.65 5.00 -16.46
CA VAL A 253 -4.00 5.72 -17.70
C VAL A 253 -2.74 6.19 -18.44
N PHE A 254 -1.77 6.76 -17.73
CA PHE A 254 -0.51 7.20 -18.34
C PHE A 254 0.31 6.03 -18.88
N THR A 255 0.34 4.89 -18.18
CA THR A 255 1.09 3.71 -18.64
C THR A 255 0.43 3.04 -19.84
N ASP A 256 -0.89 3.04 -19.94
CA ASP A 256 -1.63 2.56 -21.12
C ASP A 256 -1.30 3.42 -22.35
N LEU A 257 -1.34 4.75 -22.20
CA LEU A 257 -0.95 5.70 -23.24
C LEU A 257 0.50 5.47 -23.73
N VAL A 258 1.44 5.37 -22.78
CA VAL A 258 2.86 5.13 -23.10
C VAL A 258 3.06 3.78 -23.77
N SER A 259 2.34 2.75 -23.33
CA SER A 259 2.45 1.40 -23.91
C SER A 259 1.95 1.38 -25.36
N ARG A 260 0.84 2.06 -25.67
CA ARG A 260 0.37 2.21 -27.06
C ARG A 260 1.33 3.00 -27.93
N LYS A 261 1.90 4.09 -27.39
CA LYS A 261 2.93 4.88 -28.09
C LYS A 261 4.15 4.02 -28.41
N ASN A 262 4.62 3.22 -27.46
CA ASN A 262 5.78 2.35 -27.65
C ASN A 262 5.49 1.17 -28.60
N ALA A 263 4.25 0.69 -28.65
CA ALA A 263 3.82 -0.32 -29.60
C ALA A 263 3.67 0.22 -31.04
N GLY A 264 3.82 1.53 -31.26
CA GLY A 264 3.78 2.14 -32.60
C GLY A 264 2.38 2.53 -33.09
N ALA A 265 1.39 2.67 -32.19
CA ALA A 265 0.07 3.15 -32.58
C ALA A 265 0.14 4.56 -33.19
N HIS A 266 -0.54 4.78 -34.33
CA HIS A 266 -0.50 6.06 -35.06
C HIS A 266 -1.11 7.23 -34.25
N LYS A 267 -2.22 6.99 -33.54
CA LYS A 267 -2.89 7.98 -32.68
C LYS A 267 -2.99 7.44 -31.24
N PRO A 268 -1.89 7.41 -30.47
CA PRO A 268 -1.85 6.71 -29.18
C PRO A 268 -2.76 7.36 -28.13
N VAL A 269 -2.91 8.69 -28.14
CA VAL A 269 -3.82 9.42 -27.24
C VAL A 269 -5.27 9.02 -27.50
N LEU A 270 -5.71 9.11 -28.76
CA LEU A 270 -7.08 8.75 -29.14
C LEU A 270 -7.34 7.26 -28.92
N GLY A 271 -6.34 6.40 -29.16
CA GLY A 271 -6.44 4.97 -28.88
C GLY A 271 -6.59 4.66 -27.40
N ALA A 272 -5.84 5.33 -26.52
CA ALA A 272 -6.01 5.18 -25.08
C ALA A 272 -7.40 5.67 -24.62
N LEU A 273 -7.87 6.79 -25.17
CA LEU A 273 -9.19 7.36 -24.87
C LEU A 273 -10.34 6.44 -25.29
N VAL A 274 -10.27 5.88 -26.50
CA VAL A 274 -11.34 5.04 -27.06
C VAL A 274 -11.32 3.63 -26.45
N HIS A 275 -10.14 3.02 -26.30
CA HIS A 275 -10.04 1.61 -25.93
C HIS A 275 -9.77 1.37 -24.44
N ASP A 276 -9.11 2.29 -23.73
CA ASP A 276 -8.67 2.04 -22.36
C ASP A 276 -9.49 2.79 -21.30
N THR A 277 -10.10 3.94 -21.62
CA THR A 277 -10.84 4.75 -20.65
C THR A 277 -11.99 4.01 -19.99
N ALA A 278 -12.91 3.43 -20.77
CA ALA A 278 -14.07 2.73 -20.19
C ALA A 278 -13.65 1.51 -19.35
N PRO A 279 -12.75 0.62 -19.82
CA PRO A 279 -12.21 -0.45 -18.97
C PRO A 279 -11.48 0.05 -17.72
N ALA A 280 -10.69 1.12 -17.81
CA ALA A 280 -9.99 1.69 -16.67
C ALA A 280 -10.94 2.29 -15.63
N LEU A 281 -11.97 3.03 -16.06
CA LEU A 281 -13.01 3.56 -15.17
C LEU A 281 -13.80 2.44 -14.49
N ARG A 282 -14.15 1.38 -15.25
CA ARG A 282 -14.78 0.19 -14.66
C ARG A 282 -13.89 -0.42 -13.58
N ASP A 283 -12.65 -0.77 -13.93
CA ASP A 283 -11.77 -1.55 -13.06
C ASP A 283 -11.21 -0.74 -11.89
N LEU A 284 -10.94 0.56 -12.06
CA LEU A 284 -10.22 1.39 -11.08
C LEU A 284 -11.08 2.47 -10.44
N VAL A 285 -12.37 2.60 -10.81
CA VAL A 285 -13.32 3.50 -10.13
C VAL A 285 -14.56 2.73 -9.70
N VAL A 286 -15.29 2.15 -10.65
CA VAL A 286 -16.57 1.47 -10.36
C VAL A 286 -16.37 0.26 -9.45
N VAL A 287 -15.39 -0.59 -9.74
CA VAL A 287 -15.10 -1.79 -8.93
C VAL A 287 -14.65 -1.44 -7.50
N PRO A 288 -13.65 -0.56 -7.27
CA PRO A 288 -13.29 -0.15 -5.92
C PRO A 288 -14.46 0.43 -5.13
N LEU A 289 -15.29 1.28 -5.75
CA LEU A 289 -16.48 1.84 -5.12
C LEU A 289 -17.49 0.73 -4.77
N GLY A 290 -17.75 -0.19 -5.70
CA GLY A 290 -18.60 -1.35 -5.46
C GLY A 290 -18.11 -2.21 -4.29
N VAL A 291 -16.80 -2.50 -4.23
CA VAL A 291 -16.19 -3.23 -3.11
C VAL A 291 -16.29 -2.46 -1.80
N TYR A 292 -16.11 -1.14 -1.82
CA TYR A 292 -16.33 -0.30 -0.64
C TYR A 292 -17.78 -0.42 -0.15
N PHE A 293 -18.78 -0.24 -1.02
CA PHE A 293 -20.18 -0.40 -0.65
C PHE A 293 -20.49 -1.82 -0.14
N LEU A 294 -19.95 -2.86 -0.78
CA LEU A 294 -20.10 -4.24 -0.32
C LEU A 294 -19.45 -4.50 1.04
N SER A 295 -18.43 -3.74 1.44
CA SER A 295 -17.87 -3.84 2.78
C SER A 295 -18.88 -3.42 3.87
N TRP A 296 -19.81 -2.53 3.54
CA TRP A 296 -20.88 -2.05 4.42
C TRP A 296 -22.16 -2.90 4.37
N ARG A 297 -22.16 -4.04 3.67
CA ARG A 297 -23.36 -4.90 3.56
C ARG A 297 -23.97 -5.30 4.91
N SER A 298 -23.13 -5.52 5.93
CA SER A 298 -23.57 -5.85 7.30
C SER A 298 -24.38 -4.72 7.92
N TRP A 299 -23.95 -3.47 7.71
CA TRP A 299 -24.66 -2.28 8.19
C TRP A 299 -26.05 -2.16 7.58
N PHE A 300 -26.19 -2.50 6.28
CA PHE A 300 -27.49 -2.49 5.62
C PHE A 300 -28.41 -3.63 6.10
N ALA A 301 -27.82 -4.78 6.42
CA ALA A 301 -28.55 -5.98 6.84
C ALA A 301 -29.02 -5.94 8.31
N GLU A 302 -28.31 -5.23 9.19
CA GLU A 302 -28.61 -5.21 10.61
C GLU A 302 -29.40 -3.97 11.04
N GLU A 303 -30.50 -4.22 11.77
CA GLU A 303 -31.42 -3.19 12.26
C GLU A 303 -30.84 -2.32 13.38
N THR A 304 -29.86 -2.85 14.12
CA THR A 304 -29.21 -2.17 15.25
C THR A 304 -27.95 -1.40 14.84
N SER A 305 -27.68 -1.26 13.55
CA SER A 305 -26.50 -0.54 13.07
C SER A 305 -26.55 0.94 13.46
N VAL A 306 -25.37 1.54 13.67
CA VAL A 306 -25.26 2.96 14.04
C VAL A 306 -25.92 3.84 12.99
N TYR A 307 -26.81 4.74 13.44
CA TYR A 307 -27.62 5.61 12.59
C TYR A 307 -28.44 4.87 11.52
N ARG A 308 -28.82 3.60 11.75
CA ARG A 308 -29.67 2.84 10.82
C ARG A 308 -31.07 3.45 10.65
N HIS A 309 -31.56 4.07 11.71
CA HIS A 309 -32.91 4.64 11.86
C HIS A 309 -32.84 6.05 12.44
N VAL A 310 -32.45 7.02 11.62
CA VAL A 310 -32.42 8.44 12.01
C VAL A 310 -33.76 9.08 11.72
N SER A 311 -34.25 9.89 12.65
CA SER A 311 -35.48 10.67 12.47
C SER A 311 -35.35 11.54 11.20
N PRO A 312 -36.44 11.76 10.43
CA PRO A 312 -36.36 12.62 9.25
C PRO A 312 -35.89 14.05 9.55
N GLU A 313 -36.16 14.55 10.76
CA GLU A 313 -35.80 15.91 11.19
C GLU A 313 -34.29 16.06 11.45
N ASP A 314 -33.63 15.02 11.97
CA ASP A 314 -32.19 15.02 12.28
C ASP A 314 -31.32 14.56 11.10
N ARG A 315 -31.93 14.09 10.02
CA ARG A 315 -31.24 13.45 8.89
C ARG A 315 -30.56 14.48 7.98
N ASP A 316 -29.30 14.74 8.26
CA ASP A 316 -28.40 15.48 7.34
C ASP A 316 -27.51 14.54 6.52
N THR A 317 -27.84 14.35 5.23
CA THR A 317 -27.04 13.54 4.30
C THR A 317 -25.78 14.23 3.77
N GLY A 318 -25.62 15.54 4.00
CA GLY A 318 -24.52 16.35 3.46
C GLY A 318 -24.62 16.63 1.95
N LEU A 319 -25.66 16.14 1.26
CA LEU A 319 -25.87 16.31 -0.17
C LEU A 319 -27.30 16.82 -0.44
N PRO A 320 -27.47 17.90 -1.23
CA PRO A 320 -28.80 18.38 -1.57
C PRO A 320 -29.54 17.41 -2.50
N GLY A 321 -30.86 17.28 -2.32
CA GLY A 321 -31.73 16.53 -3.22
C GLY A 321 -31.61 15.01 -3.11
N THR A 322 -31.35 14.48 -1.92
CA THR A 322 -31.26 13.04 -1.64
C THR A 322 -32.59 12.41 -1.20
N ASP A 323 -33.66 13.20 -1.08
CA ASP A 323 -34.98 12.77 -0.57
C ASP A 323 -35.64 11.65 -1.39
N TRP A 324 -35.28 11.52 -2.68
CA TRP A 324 -35.78 10.47 -3.57
C TRP A 324 -35.09 9.11 -3.37
N LEU A 325 -33.96 9.07 -2.66
CA LEU A 325 -33.25 7.82 -2.36
C LEU A 325 -34.03 6.99 -1.34
N PRO A 326 -33.89 5.66 -1.34
CA PRO A 326 -34.43 4.83 -0.27
C PRO A 326 -33.92 5.28 1.11
N GLU A 327 -34.78 5.24 2.13
CA GLU A 327 -34.46 5.70 3.49
C GLU A 327 -33.16 5.11 4.04
N ALA A 328 -32.93 3.80 3.84
CA ALA A 328 -31.70 3.15 4.28
C ALA A 328 -30.44 3.79 3.68
N LEU A 329 -30.49 4.25 2.42
CA LEU A 329 -29.37 4.92 1.78
C LEU A 329 -29.22 6.36 2.28
N GLN A 330 -30.31 7.06 2.55
CA GLN A 330 -30.23 8.39 3.17
C GLN A 330 -29.60 8.31 4.58
N ASN A 331 -30.02 7.33 5.40
CA ASN A 331 -29.45 7.08 6.72
C ASN A 331 -27.97 6.68 6.64
N TYR A 332 -27.59 5.89 5.64
CA TYR A 332 -26.18 5.59 5.37
C TYR A 332 -25.39 6.86 5.04
N LEU A 333 -25.91 7.71 4.15
CA LEU A 333 -25.25 8.97 3.79
C LEU A 333 -25.14 9.91 4.99
N HIS A 334 -26.17 9.98 5.83
CA HIS A 334 -26.11 10.72 7.09
C HIS A 334 -24.98 10.21 7.99
N TYR A 335 -24.86 8.89 8.14
CA TYR A 335 -23.76 8.30 8.89
C TYR A 335 -22.40 8.67 8.29
N GLN A 336 -22.21 8.50 6.97
CA GLN A 336 -20.95 8.88 6.31
C GLN A 336 -20.65 10.39 6.46
N ASN A 337 -21.67 11.25 6.39
CA ASN A 337 -21.55 12.68 6.63
C ASN A 337 -21.12 13.00 8.07
N SER A 338 -21.67 12.31 9.07
CA SER A 338 -21.24 12.46 10.47
C SER A 338 -19.78 12.07 10.69
N VAL A 339 -19.31 11.01 10.02
CA VAL A 339 -17.91 10.58 10.04
C VAL A 339 -17.01 11.60 9.34
N LEU A 340 -17.47 12.18 8.22
CA LEU A 340 -16.74 13.23 7.52
C LEU A 340 -16.60 14.48 8.38
N LYS A 341 -17.67 14.93 9.05
CA LYS A 341 -17.65 16.07 9.98
C LYS A 341 -16.68 15.82 11.13
N PHE A 342 -16.75 14.66 11.77
CA PHE A 342 -15.79 14.26 12.80
C PHE A 342 -14.34 14.38 12.30
N HIS A 343 -14.04 13.87 11.11
CA HIS A 343 -12.69 13.96 10.54
C HIS A 343 -12.26 15.40 10.16
N ALA A 344 -13.21 16.26 9.77
CA ALA A 344 -12.97 17.65 9.43
C ALA A 344 -12.76 18.54 10.68
N GLU A 345 -13.38 18.19 11.80
CA GLU A 345 -13.31 18.94 13.06
C GLU A 345 -12.14 18.51 13.94
N LEU A 346 -11.56 17.32 13.72
CA LEU A 346 -10.42 16.78 14.45
C LEU A 346 -9.10 17.50 14.08
N THR A 347 -9.01 18.78 14.38
CA THR A 347 -7.88 19.67 14.07
C THR A 347 -7.20 20.20 15.32
N THR A 348 -5.91 20.49 15.19
CA THR A 348 -5.13 21.13 16.25
C THR A 348 -5.66 22.53 16.57
N SER A 349 -6.13 23.26 15.54
CA SER A 349 -6.76 24.58 15.69
C SER A 349 -8.05 24.56 16.52
N ASN A 350 -8.83 23.47 16.46
CA ASN A 350 -10.03 23.27 17.28
C ASN A 350 -9.73 22.78 18.71
N GLY A 351 -8.47 22.83 19.13
CA GLY A 351 -8.07 22.51 20.51
C GLY A 351 -7.78 21.03 20.77
N HIS A 352 -7.89 20.17 19.75
CA HIS A 352 -7.45 18.79 19.87
C HIS A 352 -5.91 18.74 19.91
N LYS A 353 -5.35 18.29 21.04
CA LYS A 353 -3.91 18.13 21.22
C LYS A 353 -3.62 16.78 21.85
N HIS A 354 -2.67 16.03 21.26
CA HIS A 354 -2.22 14.76 21.82
C HIS A 354 -0.70 14.77 22.01
N PRO A 355 -0.17 14.31 23.18
CA PRO A 355 1.27 14.31 23.45
C PRO A 355 2.12 13.51 22.45
N TRP A 356 1.53 12.53 21.76
CA TRP A 356 2.17 11.71 20.74
C TRP A 356 1.76 12.06 19.30
N GLU A 357 1.10 13.20 19.10
CA GLU A 357 0.79 13.70 17.75
C GLU A 357 2.07 13.89 16.95
N SER A 358 2.08 13.51 15.67
CA SER A 358 3.18 13.82 14.76
C SER A 358 2.68 14.21 13.37
N LYS A 359 3.43 15.11 12.74
CA LYS A 359 3.07 15.76 11.49
C LYS A 359 3.84 15.19 10.28
N PRO A 360 3.34 15.38 9.04
CA PRO A 360 3.86 14.70 7.85
C PRO A 360 5.37 14.89 7.58
N TRP A 361 5.92 16.03 7.94
CA TRP A 361 7.36 16.34 7.79
C TRP A 361 8.22 15.59 8.79
N GLU A 362 7.74 15.44 10.03
CA GLU A 362 8.41 14.66 11.07
C GLU A 362 8.50 13.18 10.67
N TRP A 363 7.52 12.71 9.88
CA TRP A 363 7.52 11.32 9.42
C TRP A 363 8.69 11.02 8.48
N LEU A 364 9.12 11.98 7.66
CA LEU A 364 10.14 11.77 6.62
C LEU A 364 11.50 11.34 7.18
N VAL A 365 11.75 11.55 8.46
CA VAL A 365 13.00 11.15 9.12
C VAL A 365 12.74 10.39 10.43
N SER A 366 11.50 9.92 10.64
CA SER A 366 11.08 9.30 11.90
C SER A 366 11.41 10.16 13.13
N TRP A 367 11.21 11.47 13.01
CA TRP A 367 11.61 12.45 14.03
C TRP A 367 10.85 12.26 15.34
N ARG A 368 9.56 11.94 15.24
CA ARG A 368 8.65 11.78 16.38
C ARG A 368 8.02 10.38 16.38
N PRO A 369 8.62 9.42 17.10
CA PRO A 369 8.06 8.11 17.37
C PRO A 369 6.72 8.18 18.09
N MET A 370 6.06 7.02 18.18
CA MET A 370 4.82 6.87 18.92
C MET A 370 4.89 5.72 19.90
N LEU A 371 4.49 5.96 21.14
CA LEU A 371 4.47 4.98 22.22
C LEU A 371 3.23 4.09 22.13
N TYR A 372 3.43 2.77 22.14
CA TYR A 372 2.38 1.75 22.08
C TYR A 372 2.21 1.02 23.41
N TYR A 373 3.30 0.83 24.14
CA TYR A 373 3.32 0.16 25.43
C TYR A 373 4.46 0.73 26.28
N SER A 374 4.22 0.82 27.58
CA SER A 374 5.20 1.22 28.58
C SER A 374 5.03 0.38 29.84
N THR A 375 6.15 -0.09 30.38
CA THR A 375 6.19 -0.74 31.70
C THR A 375 7.45 -0.33 32.43
N GLU A 376 7.35 -0.30 33.75
CA GLU A 376 8.47 -0.25 34.68
C GLU A 376 8.46 -1.56 35.47
N THR A 377 9.61 -2.20 35.61
CA THR A 377 9.76 -3.53 36.22
C THR A 377 11.16 -3.68 36.81
N THR A 378 11.40 -4.74 37.57
CA THR A 378 12.73 -5.13 38.03
C THR A 378 13.34 -6.17 37.09
N CYS A 379 14.61 -5.99 36.72
CA CYS A 379 15.38 -7.01 35.97
C CYS A 379 15.91 -8.12 36.89
N SER A 380 16.50 -9.17 36.29
CA SER A 380 17.07 -10.33 37.00
C SER A 380 18.05 -9.97 38.12
N ASP A 381 18.77 -8.85 37.96
CA ASP A 381 19.82 -8.42 38.88
C ASP A 381 19.31 -7.39 39.90
N SER A 382 18.00 -7.36 40.16
CA SER A 382 17.33 -6.40 41.05
C SER A 382 17.45 -4.92 40.63
N GLN A 383 17.88 -4.65 39.40
CA GLN A 383 17.97 -3.30 38.84
C GLN A 383 16.60 -2.84 38.30
N GLU A 384 16.34 -1.53 38.36
CA GLU A 384 15.17 -0.92 37.74
C GLU A 384 15.27 -0.98 36.21
N CYS A 385 14.19 -1.43 35.57
CA CYS A 385 14.11 -1.67 34.16
C CYS A 385 12.86 -1.07 33.54
N LYS A 386 13.05 -0.49 32.35
CA LYS A 386 12.01 0.18 31.58
C LYS A 386 11.82 -0.52 30.26
N GLY A 387 10.57 -0.84 29.92
CA GLY A 387 10.20 -1.50 28.68
C GLY A 387 9.21 -0.66 27.90
N TRP A 388 9.67 0.03 26.86
CA TRP A 388 8.79 0.76 25.94
C TRP A 388 8.72 0.05 24.60
N MET A 389 7.50 -0.11 24.08
CA MET A 389 7.27 -0.48 22.70
C MET A 389 6.92 0.79 21.92
N MET A 390 7.74 1.16 20.95
CA MET A 390 7.52 2.36 20.15
C MET A 390 7.50 2.05 18.67
N LEU A 391 6.58 2.71 17.95
CA LEU A 391 6.60 2.77 16.51
C LEU A 391 7.56 3.87 16.05
N PHE A 392 8.67 3.46 15.44
CA PHE A 392 9.58 4.34 14.73
C PHE A 392 10.30 3.58 13.62
N GLY A 393 10.83 4.32 12.67
CA GLY A 393 11.57 3.80 11.54
C GLY A 393 13.01 3.45 11.87
N THR A 394 13.58 2.45 11.19
CA THR A 394 15.01 2.11 11.34
C THR A 394 15.88 3.26 10.82
N PRO A 395 16.64 3.99 11.67
CA PRO A 395 17.18 5.30 11.31
C PRO A 395 18.03 5.35 10.02
N PRO A 396 18.91 4.38 9.72
CA PRO A 396 19.65 4.37 8.45
C PRO A 396 18.76 4.38 7.21
N ILE A 397 17.56 3.78 7.26
CA ILE A 397 16.57 3.84 6.18
C ILE A 397 15.88 5.22 6.19
N TRP A 398 15.36 5.63 7.34
CA TRP A 398 14.47 6.80 7.44
C TRP A 398 15.20 8.13 7.30
N TRP A 399 16.42 8.25 7.81
CA TRP A 399 17.23 9.46 7.65
C TRP A 399 17.69 9.70 6.21
N LEU A 400 17.72 8.65 5.39
CA LEU A 400 18.03 8.73 3.97
C LEU A 400 16.76 8.74 3.08
N LEU A 401 15.56 8.74 3.65
CA LEU A 401 14.31 8.72 2.89
C LEU A 401 14.24 9.90 1.90
N VAL A 402 14.46 11.13 2.37
CA VAL A 402 14.38 12.33 1.52
C VAL A 402 15.35 12.27 0.34
N PRO A 403 16.68 12.08 0.53
CA PRO A 403 17.60 11.99 -0.60
C PRO A 403 17.27 10.81 -1.54
N VAL A 404 16.78 9.68 -1.03
CA VAL A 404 16.37 8.54 -1.87
C VAL A 404 15.14 8.85 -2.72
N VAL A 405 14.12 9.51 -2.16
CA VAL A 405 12.93 9.93 -2.91
C VAL A 405 13.27 11.00 -3.94
N LEU A 406 14.16 11.94 -3.61
CA LEU A 406 14.66 12.94 -4.56
C LEU A 406 15.44 12.27 -5.70
N TRP A 407 16.30 11.30 -5.40
CA TRP A 407 16.99 10.50 -6.40
C TRP A 407 16.02 9.74 -7.29
N ALA A 408 15.04 9.05 -6.71
CA ALA A 408 14.00 8.32 -7.45
C ALA A 408 13.22 9.24 -8.39
N THR A 409 12.86 10.43 -7.92
CA THR A 409 12.18 11.46 -8.70
C THR A 409 13.05 11.95 -9.86
N TRP A 410 14.33 12.22 -9.61
CA TRP A 410 15.28 12.60 -10.65
C TRP A 410 15.51 11.49 -11.68
N ARG A 411 15.62 10.22 -11.24
CA ARG A 411 15.74 9.07 -12.14
C ARG A 411 14.50 8.94 -13.01
N TRP A 412 13.31 9.09 -12.43
CA TRP A 412 12.04 9.00 -13.17
C TRP A 412 11.86 10.15 -14.16
N LEU A 413 11.98 11.41 -13.73
CA LEU A 413 11.66 12.57 -14.54
C LEU A 413 12.84 13.05 -15.39
N GLY A 414 14.02 13.17 -14.78
CA GLY A 414 15.24 13.67 -15.42
C GLY A 414 15.91 12.63 -16.31
N ARG A 415 15.99 11.36 -15.85
CA ARG A 415 16.60 10.26 -16.63
C ARG A 415 15.58 9.40 -17.38
N ARG A 416 14.28 9.68 -17.25
CA ARG A 416 13.18 8.96 -17.91
C ARG A 416 13.19 7.46 -17.60
N ASP A 417 13.71 7.07 -16.43
CA ASP A 417 13.74 5.70 -15.98
C ASP A 417 12.40 5.33 -15.33
N GLY A 418 11.51 4.71 -16.10
CA GLY A 418 10.18 4.33 -15.66
C GLY A 418 10.13 3.36 -14.47
N ARG A 419 11.27 2.72 -14.12
CA ARG A 419 11.37 1.86 -12.94
C ARG A 419 11.04 2.60 -11.64
N TYR A 420 11.37 3.90 -11.58
CA TYR A 420 11.16 4.73 -10.40
C TYR A 420 9.78 5.40 -10.33
N ALA A 421 8.90 5.19 -11.31
CA ALA A 421 7.56 5.79 -11.30
C ALA A 421 6.71 5.29 -10.12
N LEU A 422 6.62 3.97 -9.93
CA LEU A 422 5.83 3.37 -8.86
C LEU A 422 6.26 3.85 -7.46
N PRO A 423 7.54 3.77 -7.06
CA PRO A 423 7.92 4.19 -5.72
C PRO A 423 7.66 5.68 -5.45
N VAL A 424 7.82 6.55 -6.46
CA VAL A 424 7.50 7.98 -6.31
C VAL A 424 6.00 8.21 -6.19
N ILE A 425 5.20 7.60 -7.07
CA ILE A 425 3.74 7.77 -7.08
C ILE A 425 3.12 7.22 -5.78
N GLY A 426 3.54 6.03 -5.35
CA GLY A 426 3.04 5.42 -4.11
C GLY A 426 3.43 6.19 -2.86
N PHE A 427 4.66 6.74 -2.81
CA PHE A 427 5.08 7.65 -1.74
C PHE A 427 4.21 8.92 -1.70
N LEU A 428 4.03 9.59 -2.85
CA LEU A 428 3.25 10.82 -2.94
C LEU A 428 1.76 10.59 -2.64
N ALA A 429 1.19 9.47 -3.10
CA ALA A 429 -0.19 9.08 -2.80
C ALA A 429 -0.44 8.97 -1.30
N SER A 430 0.55 8.49 -0.55
CA SER A 430 0.47 8.45 0.91
C SER A 430 0.71 9.82 1.51
N TRP A 431 1.80 10.50 1.17
CA TRP A 431 2.34 11.62 1.94
C TRP A 431 1.72 12.97 1.60
N LEU A 432 1.45 13.24 0.32
CA LEU A 432 1.01 14.57 -0.14
C LEU A 432 -0.37 14.99 0.42
N PRO A 433 -1.40 14.12 0.49
CA PRO A 433 -2.70 14.51 1.04
C PRO A 433 -2.62 14.97 2.50
N TRP A 434 -1.72 14.35 3.26
CA TRP A 434 -1.47 14.68 4.65
C TRP A 434 -0.78 16.04 4.82
N VAL A 435 0.07 16.44 3.89
CA VAL A 435 0.65 17.80 3.82
C VAL A 435 -0.43 18.85 3.55
N ILE A 436 -1.38 18.54 2.66
CA ILE A 436 -2.50 19.43 2.34
C ILE A 436 -3.40 19.61 3.57
N GLY A 437 -3.71 18.53 4.28
CA GLY A 437 -4.54 18.52 5.50
C GLY A 437 -3.76 18.74 6.79
N TYR A 438 -2.74 19.61 6.81
CA TYR A 438 -1.78 19.72 7.91
C TYR A 438 -2.38 19.97 9.30
N ASP A 439 -3.44 20.76 9.37
CA ASP A 439 -4.09 21.15 10.62
C ASP A 439 -4.81 19.98 11.32
N ARG A 440 -5.07 18.89 10.62
CA ARG A 440 -5.66 17.68 11.20
C ARG A 440 -4.72 17.09 12.27
N GLN A 441 -5.30 16.52 13.33
CA GLN A 441 -4.53 15.73 14.30
C GLN A 441 -4.08 14.41 13.66
N MET A 442 -2.78 14.13 13.72
CA MET A 442 -2.15 13.08 12.93
C MET A 442 -1.04 12.37 13.71
N TYR A 443 -0.65 11.19 13.25
CA TYR A 443 0.25 10.30 13.97
C TYR A 443 1.20 9.56 13.04
N PHE A 444 2.29 9.04 13.60
CA PHE A 444 3.35 8.43 12.80
C PHE A 444 2.93 7.12 12.11
N PHE A 445 1.88 6.44 12.59
CA PHE A 445 1.37 5.20 11.97
C PHE A 445 0.89 5.39 10.53
N TYR A 446 0.53 6.61 10.11
CA TYR A 446 0.18 6.89 8.71
C TYR A 446 1.36 6.65 7.75
N ALA A 447 2.60 6.64 8.26
CA ALA A 447 3.79 6.32 7.49
C ALA A 447 3.92 4.81 7.16
N THR A 448 3.07 3.94 7.72
CA THR A 448 3.06 2.50 7.38
C THR A 448 2.70 2.25 5.92
N ALA A 449 1.86 3.10 5.32
CA ALA A 449 1.46 2.96 3.90
C ALA A 449 2.49 3.53 2.92
N LEU A 450 3.36 4.46 3.35
CA LEU A 450 4.38 5.07 2.49
C LEU A 450 5.68 4.25 2.43
N ILE A 451 6.07 3.62 3.54
CA ILE A 451 7.39 2.96 3.64
C ILE A 451 7.63 1.86 2.58
N PRO A 452 6.64 1.04 2.15
CA PRO A 452 6.87 0.04 1.09
C PRO A 452 7.46 0.65 -0.19
N PHE A 453 6.99 1.84 -0.56
CA PHE A 453 7.41 2.53 -1.78
C PHE A 453 8.81 3.15 -1.64
N VAL A 454 9.16 3.62 -0.44
CA VAL A 454 10.52 4.09 -0.13
C VAL A 454 11.50 2.91 -0.19
N LEU A 455 11.14 1.74 0.33
CA LEU A 455 12.00 0.55 0.26
C LEU A 455 12.23 0.06 -1.17
N ILE A 456 11.22 0.16 -2.05
CA ILE A 456 11.38 -0.08 -3.49
C ILE A 456 12.41 0.90 -4.08
N ALA A 457 12.33 2.19 -3.76
CA ALA A 457 13.29 3.19 -4.24
C ALA A 457 14.72 2.89 -3.75
N PHE A 458 14.90 2.51 -2.48
CA PHE A 458 16.19 2.09 -1.93
C PHE A 458 16.77 0.91 -2.69
N ALA A 459 15.97 -0.11 -2.99
CA ALA A 459 16.44 -1.30 -3.68
C ALA A 459 16.87 -0.99 -5.13
N LEU A 460 16.15 -0.12 -5.83
CA LEU A 460 16.53 0.34 -7.17
C LEU A 460 17.79 1.22 -7.14
N LEU A 461 17.92 2.11 -6.15
CA LEU A 461 19.14 2.89 -5.96
C LEU A 461 20.34 1.99 -5.64
N ALA A 462 20.17 0.99 -4.78
CA ALA A 462 21.21 0.02 -4.45
C ALA A 462 21.65 -0.77 -5.69
N ASP A 463 20.71 -1.18 -6.53
CA ASP A 463 20.99 -1.82 -7.82
C ASP A 463 21.81 -0.90 -8.73
N ASP A 464 21.34 0.33 -8.96
CA ASP A 464 22.05 1.31 -9.78
C ASP A 464 23.46 1.60 -9.22
N LEU A 465 23.61 1.76 -7.90
CA LEU A 465 24.88 2.05 -7.25
C LEU A 465 25.85 0.87 -7.30
N SER A 466 25.38 -0.37 -7.25
CA SER A 466 26.25 -1.56 -7.28
C SER A 466 27.10 -1.69 -8.55
N HIS A 467 26.66 -1.05 -9.64
CA HIS A 467 27.37 -0.98 -10.91
C HIS A 467 28.45 0.11 -10.94
N TRP A 468 28.49 1.00 -9.95
CA TRP A 468 29.47 2.08 -9.87
C TRP A 468 30.86 1.56 -9.46
N ARG A 469 31.78 1.56 -10.43
CA ARG A 469 33.14 1.01 -10.27
C ARG A 469 34.26 2.00 -10.64
N PRO A 470 34.51 3.04 -9.84
CA PRO A 470 35.58 4.01 -10.12
C PRO A 470 36.95 3.30 -10.11
N ARG A 471 37.74 3.50 -11.16
CA ARG A 471 39.04 2.82 -11.37
C ARG A 471 38.95 1.28 -11.26
N GLY A 472 37.82 0.70 -11.66
CA GLY A 472 37.57 -0.75 -11.62
C GLY A 472 37.25 -1.32 -10.23
N LYS A 473 37.34 -0.51 -9.16
CA LYS A 473 37.06 -0.96 -7.78
C LYS A 473 35.55 -1.00 -7.52
N PRO A 474 35.01 -2.03 -6.83
CA PRO A 474 33.57 -2.19 -6.59
C PRO A 474 33.03 -1.27 -5.46
N VAL A 475 33.35 0.02 -5.51
CA VAL A 475 33.02 1.00 -4.46
C VAL A 475 31.51 1.04 -4.20
N GLY A 476 30.69 1.06 -5.24
CA GLY A 476 29.24 1.10 -5.08
C GLY A 476 28.67 -0.14 -4.36
N LEU A 477 29.18 -1.33 -4.66
CA LEU A 477 28.77 -2.56 -3.97
C LEU A 477 29.19 -2.54 -2.49
N VAL A 478 30.38 -2.01 -2.18
CA VAL A 478 30.83 -1.82 -0.79
C VAL A 478 29.90 -0.86 -0.05
N ILE A 479 29.52 0.27 -0.66
CA ILE A 479 28.58 1.22 -0.03
C ILE A 479 27.23 0.55 0.26
N VAL A 480 26.68 -0.18 -0.71
CA VAL A 480 25.41 -0.91 -0.53
C VAL A 480 25.52 -1.96 0.58
N GLY A 481 26.61 -2.74 0.58
CA GLY A 481 26.87 -3.76 1.60
C GLY A 481 27.00 -3.16 3.00
N THR A 482 27.77 -2.07 3.15
CA THR A 482 27.94 -1.36 4.42
C THR A 482 26.61 -0.75 4.91
N HIS A 483 25.84 -0.13 4.01
CA HIS A 483 24.53 0.42 4.37
C HIS A 483 23.57 -0.70 4.81
N ALA A 484 23.55 -1.83 4.11
CA ALA A 484 22.74 -2.98 4.50
C ALA A 484 23.15 -3.54 5.87
N ALA A 485 24.45 -3.67 6.14
CA ALA A 485 24.95 -4.09 7.45
C ALA A 485 24.56 -3.09 8.56
N LEU A 486 24.64 -1.79 8.28
CA LEU A 486 24.23 -0.73 9.19
C LEU A 486 22.73 -0.80 9.50
N VAL A 487 21.87 -1.01 8.49
CA VAL A 487 20.41 -1.19 8.67
C VAL A 487 20.11 -2.37 9.60
N VAL A 488 20.73 -3.53 9.37
CA VAL A 488 20.52 -4.72 10.21
C VAL A 488 21.01 -4.49 11.63
N THR A 489 22.20 -3.91 11.78
CA THR A 489 22.79 -3.64 13.10
C THR A 489 21.95 -2.63 13.87
N ALA A 490 21.50 -1.56 13.21
CA ALA A 490 20.56 -0.59 13.77
C ALA A 490 19.27 -1.28 14.23
N PHE A 491 18.63 -2.06 13.36
CA PHE A 491 17.40 -2.77 13.71
C PHE A 491 17.58 -3.66 14.94
N VAL A 492 18.67 -4.42 15.02
CA VAL A 492 18.98 -5.26 16.20
C VAL A 492 19.23 -4.41 17.45
N PHE A 493 19.95 -3.29 17.34
CA PHE A 493 20.19 -2.37 18.45
C PHE A 493 18.89 -1.83 19.05
N TRP A 494 17.92 -1.50 18.21
CA TRP A 494 16.60 -0.97 18.58
C TRP A 494 15.52 -2.03 18.80
N LEU A 495 15.78 -3.30 18.50
CA LEU A 495 14.82 -4.39 18.65
C LEU A 495 14.16 -4.46 20.03
N PRO A 496 14.86 -4.20 21.16
CA PRO A 496 14.20 -4.12 22.47
C PRO A 496 13.10 -3.05 22.55
N ILE A 497 13.29 -1.88 21.94
CA ILE A 497 12.29 -0.79 21.90
C ILE A 497 11.18 -1.11 20.90
N LEU A 498 11.47 -1.85 19.83
CA LEU A 498 10.43 -2.28 18.87
C LEU A 498 9.56 -3.43 19.43
N THR A 499 10.04 -4.15 20.46
CA THR A 499 9.34 -5.29 21.06
C THR A 499 8.84 -5.03 22.48
N GLY A 500 9.17 -3.89 23.09
CA GLY A 500 8.86 -3.61 24.48
C GLY A 500 9.61 -4.50 25.47
N TYR A 501 10.78 -5.00 25.10
CA TYR A 501 11.64 -5.80 25.99
C TYR A 501 12.23 -4.89 27.09
N PRO A 502 12.04 -5.20 28.38
CA PRO A 502 12.58 -4.37 29.47
C PRO A 502 14.11 -4.33 29.46
N LEU A 503 14.67 -3.12 29.58
CA LEU A 503 16.11 -2.89 29.67
C LEU A 503 16.46 -2.14 30.95
N PRO A 504 17.67 -2.35 31.52
CA PRO A 504 18.20 -1.46 32.54
C PRO A 504 18.25 -0.02 32.03
N LEU A 505 18.02 0.95 32.92
CA LEU A 505 17.80 2.35 32.54
C LEU A 505 18.90 2.93 31.64
N ASN A 506 20.17 2.65 31.94
CA ASN A 506 21.31 3.09 31.12
C ASN A 506 21.23 2.57 29.66
N HIS A 507 20.89 1.30 29.47
CA HIS A 507 20.74 0.71 28.14
C HIS A 507 19.49 1.23 27.44
N PHE A 508 18.41 1.46 28.18
CA PHE A 508 17.20 2.09 27.65
C PHE A 508 17.53 3.47 27.07
N GLU A 509 18.18 4.34 27.84
CA GLU A 509 18.51 5.71 27.44
C GLU A 509 19.45 5.78 26.23
N TRP A 510 20.40 4.85 26.07
CA TRP A 510 21.29 4.80 24.90
C TRP A 510 20.57 4.69 23.55
N ARG A 511 19.30 4.29 23.55
CA ARG A 511 18.49 4.11 22.35
C ARG A 511 17.66 5.34 21.98
N PHE A 512 17.62 6.37 22.83
CA PHE A 512 16.89 7.61 22.60
C PHE A 512 17.86 8.68 22.10
N TRP A 513 18.10 8.68 20.79
CA TRP A 513 19.11 9.55 20.17
C TRP A 513 18.61 10.97 19.92
N LEU A 514 17.31 11.17 19.78
CA LEU A 514 16.69 12.47 19.56
C LEU A 514 15.86 12.87 20.79
N PRO A 515 15.88 14.15 21.22
CA PRO A 515 15.07 14.61 22.34
C PRO A 515 13.56 14.40 22.14
N SER A 516 13.09 14.35 20.89
CA SER A 516 11.70 14.12 20.53
C SER A 516 11.24 12.67 20.71
N TRP A 517 12.11 11.75 21.10
CA TRP A 517 11.78 10.33 21.29
C TRP A 517 11.28 10.01 22.70
N SER A 518 11.52 10.88 23.68
CA SER A 518 11.17 10.69 25.09
C SER A 518 9.90 11.40 25.51
#